data_AF-A0A0U2WPP5-F1
#
_entry.id   AF-A0A0U2WPP5-F1
#
_cell.length_a   1.000
_cell.length_b   1.000
_cell.length_c   1.000
_cell.angle_alpha   90.00
_cell.angle_beta   90.00
_cell.angle_gamma   90.00
#
_symmetry.space_group_name_H-M   'P 1'
#
loop_
_entity.id
_entity.type
_entity.pdbx_description
1 polymer ?
#
loop_
_entity_poly.entity_id
_entity_poly.type
_entity_poly.pdbx_seq_one_letter_code
_entity_poly.pdbx_strand_id
1 'polypeptide(L)'
;SLKEQRKILKEYLELKKQINETYYELMLNDKIHFNLEELDSDKFKKIDSNISAGGSNKPINTIVWYFNLLKVKNKFNPDAIRLPIVLDSPANAELDRDSKHTLLKYIFEESDKDSQLIVSTIGFSTSDFKEEHFDNVIELSNSKYELLNTEDYELYKELCKDLVLINE
;
A
#
# COMPACT_ATOMS: atom_id res chain seq x y z
N SER A 1 35.22 -20.85 -8.30
CA SER A 1 36.13 -21.42 -7.28
C SER A 1 35.57 -21.11 -5.88
N LEU A 2 36.04 -21.78 -4.82
CA LEU A 2 35.65 -21.49 -3.43
C LEU A 2 35.89 -20.02 -3.02
N LYS A 3 36.93 -19.38 -3.58
CA LYS A 3 37.25 -17.97 -3.32
C LYS A 3 36.15 -17.04 -3.85
N GLU A 4 35.65 -17.31 -5.05
CA GLU A 4 34.59 -16.51 -5.67
C GLU A 4 33.26 -16.66 -4.92
N GLN A 5 32.91 -17.88 -4.51
CA GLN A 5 31.69 -18.12 -3.72
C GLN A 5 31.72 -17.39 -2.37
N ARG A 6 32.88 -17.34 -1.70
CA ARG A 6 33.04 -16.58 -0.44
C ARG A 6 32.88 -15.07 -0.64
N LYS A 7 33.33 -14.55 -1.79
CA LYS A 7 33.17 -13.13 -2.13
C LYS A 7 31.70 -12.78 -2.33
N ILE A 8 30.99 -13.55 -3.16
CA ILE A 8 29.55 -13.40 -3.41
C ILE A 8 28.76 -13.47 -2.09
N LEU A 9 29.08 -14.44 -1.23
CA LEU A 9 28.41 -14.58 0.06
C LEU A 9 28.63 -13.35 0.95
N LYS A 10 29.84 -12.79 0.98
CA LYS A 10 30.15 -11.59 1.75
C LYS A 10 29.35 -10.38 1.26
N GLU A 11 29.30 -10.18 -0.06
CA GLU A 11 28.53 -9.09 -0.68
C GLU A 11 27.04 -9.24 -0.38
N TYR A 12 26.50 -10.46 -0.48
CA TYR A 12 25.12 -10.75 -0.13
C TYR A 12 24.80 -10.45 1.36
N LEU A 13 25.67 -10.86 2.28
CA LEU A 13 25.45 -10.63 3.72
C LEU A 13 25.49 -9.13 4.06
N GLU A 14 26.37 -8.37 3.41
CA GLU A 14 26.45 -6.92 3.59
C GLU A 14 25.19 -6.24 3.05
N LEU A 15 24.72 -6.62 1.85
CA LEU A 15 23.49 -6.10 1.28
C LEU A 15 22.27 -6.42 2.16
N LYS A 16 22.17 -7.67 2.65
CA LYS A 16 21.10 -8.10 3.57
C LYS A 16 21.09 -7.26 4.85
N LYS A 17 22.27 -6.92 5.38
CA LYS A 17 22.39 -6.06 6.57
C LYS A 17 21.85 -4.65 6.27
N GLN A 18 22.27 -4.03 5.17
CA GLN A 18 21.81 -2.69 4.77
C GLN A 18 20.30 -2.63 4.53
N ILE A 19 19.73 -3.68 3.94
CA ILE A 19 18.28 -3.83 3.75
C ILE A 19 17.56 -3.83 5.10
N ASN A 20 18.01 -4.66 6.04
CA ASN A 20 17.39 -4.74 7.37
C ASN A 20 17.53 -3.43 8.16
N GLU A 21 18.68 -2.76 8.07
CA GLU A 21 18.89 -1.45 8.71
C GLU A 21 17.97 -0.38 8.13
N THR A 22 17.85 -0.29 6.80
CA THR A 22 16.93 0.65 6.15
C THR A 22 15.48 0.36 6.52
N TYR A 23 15.07 -0.91 6.50
CA TYR A 23 13.72 -1.31 6.88
C TYR A 23 13.40 -0.97 8.34
N TYR A 24 14.36 -1.21 9.25
CA TYR A 24 14.22 -0.87 10.66
C TYR A 24 13.99 0.62 10.88
N GLU A 25 14.79 1.48 10.22
CA GLU A 25 14.66 2.93 10.33
C GLU A 25 13.31 3.43 9.81
N LEU A 26 12.88 2.95 8.64
CA LEU A 26 11.58 3.30 8.06
C LEU A 26 10.42 2.90 8.97
N MET A 27 10.41 1.66 9.46
CA MET A 27 9.36 1.17 10.37
C MET A 27 9.35 1.93 11.70
N LEU A 28 10.52 2.31 12.21
CA LEU A 28 10.61 3.08 13.46
C LEU A 28 10.06 4.49 13.30
N ASN A 29 10.37 5.16 12.18
CA ASN A 29 9.84 6.48 11.87
C ASN A 29 8.31 6.46 11.76
N ASP A 30 7.76 5.49 11.04
CA ASP A 30 6.30 5.38 10.87
C ASP A 30 5.61 4.94 12.16
N LYS A 31 6.24 4.08 12.97
CA LYS A 31 5.76 3.75 14.31
C LYS A 31 5.56 5.01 15.16
N ILE A 32 6.52 5.93 15.12
CA ILE A 32 6.45 7.21 15.84
C ILE A 32 5.37 8.11 15.23
N HIS A 33 5.32 8.21 13.90
CA HIS A 33 4.37 9.05 13.19
C HIS A 33 2.90 8.69 13.49
N PHE A 34 2.58 7.40 13.50
CA PHE A 34 1.22 6.89 13.74
C PHE A 34 0.94 6.51 15.20
N ASN A 35 1.88 6.75 16.12
CA ASN A 35 1.80 6.35 17.52
C ASN A 35 1.44 4.86 17.73
N LEU A 36 2.10 3.98 16.98
CA LEU A 36 1.84 2.52 16.96
C LEU A 36 2.56 1.83 18.12
N GLU A 37 2.26 2.22 19.35
CA GLU A 37 2.94 1.76 20.58
C GLU A 37 2.93 0.23 20.73
N GLU A 38 1.90 -0.44 20.21
CA GLU A 38 1.72 -1.88 20.28
C GLU A 38 2.75 -2.68 19.46
N LEU A 39 3.42 -2.03 18.50
CA LEU A 39 4.42 -2.71 17.68
C LEU A 39 5.73 -2.87 18.44
N ASP A 40 6.20 -4.10 18.60
CA ASP A 40 7.53 -4.36 19.13
C ASP A 40 8.62 -3.99 18.10
N SER A 41 9.44 -2.97 18.42
CA SER A 41 10.52 -2.51 17.54
C SER A 41 11.59 -3.57 17.30
N ASP A 42 11.75 -4.54 18.21
CA ASP A 42 12.68 -5.65 17.98
C ASP A 42 12.26 -6.52 16.79
N LYS A 43 10.96 -6.56 16.46
CA LYS A 43 10.46 -7.24 15.26
C LYS A 43 10.89 -6.56 13.97
N PHE A 44 11.23 -5.28 13.99
CA PHE A 44 11.66 -4.56 12.78
C PHE A 44 13.09 -4.90 12.37
N LYS A 45 13.89 -5.54 13.24
CA LYS A 45 15.32 -5.84 12.98
C LYS A 45 15.56 -6.74 11.78
N LYS A 46 14.53 -7.48 11.33
CA LYS A 46 14.60 -8.26 10.10
C LYS A 46 13.34 -8.02 9.28
N ILE A 47 13.55 -7.85 7.97
CA ILE A 47 12.47 -7.63 7.01
C ILE A 47 11.53 -8.83 6.85
N ASP A 48 12.00 -10.04 7.17
CA ASP A 48 11.24 -11.29 7.13
C ASP A 48 10.56 -11.64 8.47
N SER A 49 10.64 -10.76 9.46
CA SER A 49 9.95 -10.95 10.74
C SER A 49 8.45 -10.77 10.59
N ASN A 50 7.69 -11.62 11.28
CA ASN A 50 6.25 -11.43 11.43
C ASN A 50 5.97 -10.26 12.38
N ILE A 51 5.25 -9.26 11.88
CA ILE A 51 4.72 -8.15 12.65
C ILE A 51 3.23 -8.42 12.88
N SER A 52 2.84 -8.55 14.13
CA SER A 52 1.44 -8.71 14.52
C SER A 52 1.00 -7.48 15.30
N ALA A 53 0.01 -6.78 14.76
CA ALA A 53 -0.72 -5.74 15.49
C ALA A 53 -2.15 -6.21 15.78
N GLY A 54 -2.61 -5.92 16.99
CA GLY A 54 -4.01 -6.13 17.38
C GLY A 54 -4.84 -4.86 17.23
N GLY A 55 -6.16 -5.01 17.22
CA GLY A 55 -7.11 -3.89 17.37
C GLY A 55 -7.34 -3.03 16.12
N SER A 56 -7.82 -1.81 16.36
CA SER A 56 -8.25 -0.83 15.36
C SER A 56 -7.12 -0.29 14.47
N ASN A 57 -5.86 -0.36 14.94
CA ASN A 57 -4.69 0.11 14.19
C ASN A 57 -4.20 -0.89 13.13
N LYS A 58 -4.78 -2.09 13.07
CA LYS A 58 -4.37 -3.13 12.11
C LYS A 58 -4.31 -2.64 10.65
N PRO A 59 -5.28 -1.84 10.13
CA PRO A 59 -5.20 -1.31 8.77
C PRO A 59 -3.99 -0.39 8.58
N ILE A 60 -3.75 0.54 9.51
CA ILE A 60 -2.61 1.46 9.48
C ILE A 60 -1.29 0.68 9.46
N ASN A 61 -1.13 -0.26 10.38
CA ASN A 61 0.06 -1.11 10.48
C ASN A 61 0.35 -1.88 9.18
N THR A 62 -0.70 -2.38 8.53
CA THR A 62 -0.57 -3.12 7.27
C THR A 62 -0.10 -2.22 6.13
N ILE A 63 -0.67 -1.01 6.04
CA ILE A 63 -0.28 -0.02 5.02
C ILE A 63 1.15 0.45 5.24
N VAL A 64 1.51 0.86 6.46
CA VAL A 64 2.88 1.27 6.82
C VAL A 64 3.89 0.19 6.45
N TRP A 65 3.64 -1.05 6.86
CA TRP A 65 4.50 -2.18 6.52
C TRP A 65 4.65 -2.35 5.00
N TYR A 66 3.54 -2.34 4.27
CA TYR A 66 3.53 -2.51 2.82
C TYR A 66 4.33 -1.42 2.09
N PHE A 67 4.10 -0.14 2.42
CA PHE A 67 4.82 0.97 1.81
C PHE A 67 6.32 0.94 2.15
N ASN A 68 6.69 0.57 3.38
CA ASN A 68 8.10 0.43 3.74
C ASN A 68 8.80 -0.71 2.99
N LEU A 69 8.10 -1.82 2.72
CA LEU A 69 8.63 -2.85 1.82
C LEU A 69 8.83 -2.33 0.39
N LEU A 70 7.92 -1.50 -0.13
CA LEU A 70 8.07 -0.88 -1.45
C LEU A 70 9.27 0.08 -1.49
N LYS A 71 9.44 0.94 -0.48
CA LYS A 71 10.59 1.85 -0.37
C LYS A 71 11.92 1.08 -0.35
N VAL A 72 11.99 -0.01 0.42
CA VAL A 72 13.17 -0.89 0.46
C VAL A 72 13.39 -1.54 -0.91
N LYS A 73 12.35 -2.10 -1.54
CA LYS A 73 12.45 -2.70 -2.88
C LYS A 73 12.99 -1.70 -3.90
N ASN A 74 12.43 -0.49 -3.94
CA ASN A 74 12.81 0.54 -4.90
C ASN A 74 14.25 1.05 -4.65
N LYS A 75 14.68 1.16 -3.39
CA LYS A 75 16.04 1.58 -3.04
C LYS A 75 17.11 0.55 -3.45
N PHE A 76 16.88 -0.73 -3.21
CA PHE A 76 17.87 -1.79 -3.41
C PHE A 76 17.71 -2.56 -4.72
N ASN A 77 16.63 -2.33 -5.46
CA ASN A 77 16.37 -2.89 -6.78
C ASN A 77 15.69 -1.84 -7.69
N PRO A 78 16.39 -0.74 -8.01
CA PRO A 78 15.80 0.41 -8.72
C PRO A 78 15.33 0.08 -10.15
N ASP A 79 15.96 -0.91 -10.78
CA ASP A 79 15.66 -1.39 -12.13
C ASP A 79 14.51 -2.42 -12.16
N ALA A 80 13.95 -2.77 -11.00
CA ALA A 80 12.80 -3.65 -10.93
C ALA A 80 11.58 -3.04 -11.61
N ILE A 81 10.75 -3.90 -12.19
CA ILE A 81 9.43 -3.49 -12.67
C ILE A 81 8.61 -2.89 -11.53
N ARG A 82 8.03 -1.72 -11.81
CA ARG A 82 7.08 -1.04 -10.93
C ARG A 82 5.68 -1.31 -11.44
N LEU A 83 4.86 -1.86 -10.55
CA LEU A 83 3.48 -2.21 -10.84
C LEU A 83 2.56 -1.17 -10.18
N PRO A 84 1.35 -0.97 -10.70
CA PRO A 84 0.36 -0.16 -10.01
C PRO A 84 0.12 -0.65 -8.58
N ILE A 85 -0.03 0.30 -7.66
CA ILE A 85 -0.43 0.06 -6.28
C ILE A 85 -1.95 0.18 -6.23
N VAL A 86 -2.64 -0.94 -5.96
CA VAL A 86 -4.10 -0.99 -5.86
C VAL A 86 -4.50 -1.27 -4.43
N LEU A 87 -5.13 -0.31 -3.78
CA LEU A 87 -5.60 -0.41 -2.39
C LEU A 87 -7.13 -0.43 -2.38
N ASP A 88 -7.69 -1.59 -2.05
CA ASP A 88 -9.13 -1.72 -1.88
C ASP A 88 -9.53 -1.37 -0.44
N SER A 89 -10.12 -0.18 -0.27
CA SER A 89 -10.62 0.31 1.01
C SER A 89 -9.56 0.21 2.12
N PRO A 90 -8.41 0.91 2.03
CA PRO A 90 -7.31 0.77 2.99
C PRO A 90 -7.69 1.12 4.45
N ALA A 91 -8.82 1.80 4.65
CA ALA A 91 -9.38 2.18 5.94
C ALA A 91 -10.57 1.31 6.40
N ASN A 92 -10.73 0.06 5.90
CA ASN A 92 -11.98 -0.72 6.01
C ASN A 92 -12.39 -1.24 7.41
N ALA A 93 -11.82 -0.75 8.51
CA ALA A 93 -12.17 -1.21 9.85
C ALA A 93 -12.14 -0.05 10.82
N GLU A 94 -13.29 0.30 11.43
CA GLU A 94 -13.47 1.07 12.68
C GLU A 94 -12.59 2.32 12.92
N LEU A 95 -11.84 2.80 11.93
CA LEU A 95 -11.01 3.99 12.02
C LEU A 95 -11.95 5.19 12.08
N ASP A 96 -11.72 6.04 13.07
CA ASP A 96 -12.38 7.32 13.14
C ASP A 96 -11.96 8.20 11.95
N ARG A 97 -12.66 9.33 11.79
CA ARG A 97 -12.47 10.23 10.66
C ARG A 97 -11.03 10.77 10.58
N ASP A 98 -10.40 11.07 11.71
CA ASP A 98 -9.08 11.70 11.76
C ASP A 98 -7.99 10.67 11.45
N SER A 99 -8.09 9.46 12.01
CA SER A 99 -7.21 8.34 11.67
C SER A 99 -7.29 7.98 10.18
N LYS A 100 -8.49 7.99 9.61
CA LYS A 100 -8.71 7.73 8.18
C LYS A 100 -8.10 8.81 7.30
N HIS A 101 -8.27 10.08 7.65
CA HIS A 101 -7.66 11.20 6.92
C HIS A 101 -6.14 11.09 6.95
N THR A 102 -5.56 10.84 8.12
CA THR A 102 -4.12 10.66 8.32
C THR A 102 -3.57 9.50 7.48
N LEU A 103 -4.27 8.36 7.48
CA LEU A 103 -3.87 7.19 6.70
C LEU A 103 -3.90 7.46 5.18
N LEU A 104 -4.96 8.11 4.69
CA LEU A 104 -5.07 8.45 3.26
C LEU A 104 -4.01 9.47 2.85
N LYS A 105 -3.75 10.48 3.69
CA LYS A 105 -2.68 11.45 3.47
C LYS A 105 -1.32 10.76 3.33
N TYR A 106 -0.98 9.87 4.27
CA TYR A 106 0.25 9.08 4.19
C TYR A 106 0.33 8.25 2.91
N ILE A 107 -0.77 7.60 2.50
CA ILE A 107 -0.80 6.82 1.25
C ILE A 107 -0.47 7.69 0.04
N PHE A 108 -1.01 8.92 -0.03
CA PHE A 108 -0.74 9.83 -1.13
C PHE A 108 0.71 10.35 -1.10
N GLU A 109 1.20 10.78 0.07
CA GLU A 109 2.54 11.34 0.24
C GLU A 109 3.65 10.28 0.02
N GLU A 110 3.46 9.05 0.49
CA GLU A 110 4.47 8.00 0.44
C GLU A 110 4.42 7.15 -0.82
N SER A 111 3.43 7.38 -1.70
CA SER A 111 3.36 6.69 -2.97
C SER A 111 4.52 7.06 -3.90
N ASP A 112 5.11 6.03 -4.51
CA ASP A 112 6.19 6.21 -5.47
C ASP A 112 5.68 6.95 -6.70
N LYS A 113 6.31 8.07 -7.05
CA LYS A 113 5.88 8.94 -8.17
C LYS A 113 5.95 8.27 -9.54
N ASP A 114 6.69 7.17 -9.67
CA ASP A 114 6.81 6.41 -10.92
C ASP A 114 5.84 5.21 -10.97
N SER A 115 4.99 5.05 -9.94
CA SER A 115 3.99 3.98 -9.84
C SER A 115 2.58 4.57 -9.86
N GLN A 116 1.68 3.99 -10.67
CA GLN A 116 0.27 4.38 -10.62
C GLN A 116 -0.34 3.96 -9.28
N LEU A 117 -1.00 4.89 -8.59
CA LEU A 117 -1.76 4.61 -7.37
C LEU A 117 -3.27 4.59 -7.68
N ILE A 118 -3.95 3.52 -7.28
CA ILE A 118 -5.40 3.36 -7.39
C ILE A 118 -5.94 3.03 -6.00
N VAL A 119 -6.82 3.87 -5.48
CA VAL A 119 -7.39 3.71 -4.13
C VAL A 119 -8.91 3.75 -4.22
N SER A 120 -9.58 2.70 -3.71
CA SER A 120 -11.01 2.75 -3.43
C SER A 120 -11.22 3.15 -1.97
N THR A 121 -12.18 4.02 -1.68
CA THR A 121 -12.50 4.42 -0.29
C THR A 121 -13.89 5.05 -0.24
N ILE A 122 -14.57 4.90 0.90
CA ILE A 122 -15.88 5.48 1.17
C ILE A 122 -15.71 6.89 1.76
N GLY A 123 -16.55 7.86 1.39
CA GLY A 123 -16.55 9.18 2.04
C GLY A 123 -15.24 9.95 1.85
N PHE A 124 -14.64 9.82 0.67
CA PHE A 124 -13.50 10.63 0.23
C PHE A 124 -14.00 11.91 -0.42
N SER A 125 -13.30 13.01 -0.16
CA SER A 125 -13.49 14.27 -0.86
C SER A 125 -12.14 14.86 -1.21
N THR A 126 -11.96 15.30 -2.46
CA THR A 126 -10.76 16.02 -2.90
C THR A 126 -10.55 17.33 -2.14
N SER A 127 -11.62 17.92 -1.59
CA SER A 127 -11.54 19.12 -0.75
C SER A 127 -10.71 18.94 0.53
N ASP A 128 -10.56 17.69 0.98
CA ASP A 128 -9.89 17.34 2.23
C ASP A 128 -8.38 17.13 2.04
N PHE A 129 -7.91 17.12 0.78
CA PHE A 129 -6.52 16.88 0.37
C PHE A 129 -6.13 17.87 -0.74
N LYS A 130 -6.19 19.17 -0.45
CA LYS A 130 -5.98 20.24 -1.45
C LYS A 130 -4.54 20.33 -1.95
N GLU A 131 -3.62 19.79 -1.18
CA GLU A 131 -2.20 19.68 -1.50
C GLU A 131 -1.90 18.58 -2.54
N GLU A 132 -2.83 17.63 -2.72
CA GLU A 132 -2.66 16.49 -3.60
C GLU A 132 -3.25 16.72 -5.00
N HIS A 133 -2.62 16.13 -6.01
CA HIS A 133 -3.12 16.11 -7.38
C HIS A 133 -3.68 14.73 -7.72
N PHE A 134 -4.94 14.68 -8.13
CA PHE A 134 -5.61 13.45 -8.55
C PHE A 134 -5.87 13.49 -10.06
N ASP A 135 -5.25 12.58 -10.82
CA ASP A 135 -5.44 12.49 -12.27
C ASP A 135 -6.87 12.09 -12.63
N ASN A 136 -7.50 11.24 -11.80
CA ASN A 136 -8.86 10.79 -11.98
C ASN A 136 -9.54 10.51 -10.64
N VAL A 137 -10.81 10.88 -10.51
CA VAL A 137 -11.66 10.58 -9.36
C VAL A 137 -12.98 10.04 -9.88
N ILE A 138 -13.28 8.78 -9.53
CA ILE A 138 -14.50 8.10 -9.93
C ILE A 138 -15.40 8.00 -8.71
N GLU A 139 -16.53 8.70 -8.73
CA GLU A 139 -17.56 8.59 -7.71
C GLU A 139 -18.58 7.52 -8.13
N LEU A 140 -18.73 6.47 -7.32
CA LEU A 140 -19.75 5.45 -7.52
C LEU A 140 -21.07 5.90 -6.89
N SER A 141 -22.02 6.29 -7.73
CA SER A 141 -23.34 6.83 -7.35
C SER A 141 -24.50 5.85 -7.56
N ASN A 142 -24.19 4.58 -7.87
CA ASN A 142 -25.18 3.52 -8.07
C ASN A 142 -25.93 3.16 -6.79
N SER A 143 -27.13 2.57 -6.94
CA SER A 143 -27.91 2.17 -5.78
C SER A 143 -27.24 1.02 -5.03
N LYS A 144 -27.59 0.87 -3.75
CA LYS A 144 -27.07 -0.23 -2.93
C LYS A 144 -27.38 -1.58 -3.58
N TYR A 145 -26.36 -2.44 -3.65
CA TYR A 145 -26.39 -3.77 -4.30
C TYR A 145 -26.43 -3.77 -5.83
N GLU A 146 -26.28 -2.62 -6.47
CA GLU A 146 -26.08 -2.53 -7.92
C GLU A 146 -24.59 -2.47 -8.22
N LEU A 147 -24.14 -3.09 -9.32
CA LEU A 147 -22.74 -3.05 -9.75
C LEU A 147 -22.43 -1.77 -10.55
N LEU A 148 -23.37 -1.37 -11.40
CA LEU A 148 -23.30 -0.21 -12.28
C LEU A 148 -24.54 0.65 -12.04
N ASN A 149 -24.42 1.97 -12.27
CA ASN A 149 -25.60 2.80 -12.42
C ASN A 149 -26.29 2.51 -13.77
N THR A 150 -27.51 3.00 -13.96
CA THR A 150 -28.30 2.75 -15.17
C THR A 150 -27.58 3.19 -16.45
N GLU A 151 -26.90 4.33 -16.42
CA GLU A 151 -26.22 4.89 -17.59
C GLU A 151 -25.03 4.01 -18.01
N ASP A 152 -24.18 3.65 -17.04
CA ASP A 152 -23.03 2.76 -17.25
C ASP A 152 -23.48 1.37 -17.68
N TYR A 153 -24.55 0.82 -17.08
CA TYR A 153 -25.08 -0.49 -17.49
C TYR A 153 -25.50 -0.46 -18.96
N GLU A 154 -26.29 0.51 -19.38
CA GLU A 154 -26.75 0.59 -20.77
C GLU A 154 -25.59 0.78 -21.76
N LEU A 155 -24.54 1.52 -21.36
CA LEU A 155 -23.35 1.74 -22.16
C LEU A 155 -22.49 0.48 -22.30
N TYR A 156 -22.34 -0.31 -21.23
CA TYR A 156 -21.40 -1.42 -21.17
C TYR A 156 -22.06 -2.82 -21.17
N LYS A 157 -23.38 -2.92 -21.29
CA LYS A 157 -24.11 -4.21 -21.24
C LYS A 157 -23.60 -5.25 -22.23
N GLU A 158 -23.12 -4.87 -23.40
CA GLU A 158 -22.56 -5.83 -24.37
C GLU A 158 -21.22 -6.41 -23.88
N LEU A 159 -20.34 -5.59 -23.32
CA LEU A 159 -19.12 -6.06 -22.67
C LEU A 159 -19.44 -6.99 -21.47
N CYS A 160 -20.47 -6.63 -20.68
CA CYS A 160 -20.92 -7.48 -19.58
C CYS A 160 -21.40 -8.86 -20.07
N LYS A 161 -22.12 -8.93 -21.20
CA LYS A 161 -22.55 -10.20 -21.79
C LYS A 161 -21.36 -11.05 -22.22
N ASP A 162 -20.36 -10.44 -22.85
CA ASP A 162 -19.15 -11.15 -23.26
C ASP A 162 -18.40 -11.77 -22.06
N LEU A 163 -18.32 -11.05 -20.95
CA LEU A 163 -17.69 -11.54 -19.70
C LEU A 163 -18.44 -12.71 -19.06
N VAL A 164 -19.77 -12.73 -19.15
CA VAL A 164 -20.59 -13.84 -18.63
C VAL A 164 -20.41 -15.08 -19.49
N LEU A 165 -20.36 -14.93 -20.82
CA LEU A 165 -20.19 -16.03 -21.76
C LEU A 165 -18.79 -16.69 -21.71
N ILE A 166 -17.76 -15.96 -21.27
CA ILE A 166 -16.40 -16.53 -21.09
C ILE A 166 -16.35 -17.53 -19.91
N ASN A 167 -17.31 -17.46 -18.97
CA ASN A 167 -17.35 -18.29 -17.77
C ASN A 167 -18.33 -19.48 -17.86
N GLU A 168 -18.90 -19.75 -19.05
CA GLU A 168 -19.63 -20.98 -19.39
C GLU A 168 -18.77 -21.91 -20.28
#